data_AF-A0A6L6TMV9-F1
#
_entry.id   AF-A0A6L6TMV9-F1
#
_cell.length_a   1.000
_cell.length_b   1.000
_cell.length_c   1.000
_cell.angle_alpha   90.00
_cell.angle_beta   90.00
_cell.angle_gamma   90.00
#
_symmetry.space_group_name_H-M   'P 1'
#
loop_
_entity.id
_entity.type
_entity.pdbx_description
1 polymer ?
#
loop_
_entity_poly.entity_id
_entity_poly.type
_entity_poly.pdbx_seq_one_letter_code
_entity_poly.pdbx_strand_id
1 'polypeptide(L)'
;MFNLPEKFVIVDGYRIPADKAEEYRKTKERMEKEAEKFFKGFCEIVKKEPLLDLLGHGVVGYSSTGEQLARISLDPFEISAMNVALGRNKLKEYILATNGYDEYAYQQLLKEYKIRHENK
;
A
#
# COMPACT_ATOMS: atom_id res chain seq x y z
N MET A 1 0.93 -36.32 -18.89
CA MET A 1 1.41 -34.93 -18.74
C MET A 1 2.49 -34.94 -17.67
N PHE A 2 3.73 -34.63 -18.03
CA PHE A 2 4.79 -34.42 -17.04
C PHE A 2 4.61 -33.02 -16.45
N ASN A 3 4.28 -32.92 -15.16
CA ASN A 3 4.38 -31.65 -14.44
C ASN A 3 5.87 -31.33 -14.29
N LEU A 4 6.38 -30.43 -15.13
CA LEU A 4 7.66 -29.77 -14.86
C LEU A 4 7.54 -29.08 -13.49
N PRO A 5 8.55 -29.15 -12.61
CA PRO A 5 8.51 -28.46 -11.34
C PRO A 5 8.27 -26.97 -11.59
N GLU A 6 7.25 -26.40 -10.95
CA GLU A 6 6.96 -24.96 -11.04
C GLU A 6 8.24 -24.20 -10.72
N LYS A 7 8.74 -23.43 -11.70
CA LYS A 7 9.90 -22.58 -11.51
C LYS A 7 9.44 -21.36 -10.73
N PHE A 8 10.13 -21.05 -9.64
CA PHE A 8 9.88 -19.85 -8.85
C PHE A 8 11.07 -18.91 -8.96
N VAL A 9 10.80 -17.61 -8.85
CA VAL A 9 11.79 -16.55 -8.74
C VAL A 9 11.56 -15.78 -7.45
N ILE A 10 12.61 -15.18 -6.91
CA ILE A 10 12.50 -14.28 -5.76
C ILE A 10 12.26 -12.86 -6.26
N VAL A 11 11.16 -12.25 -5.82
CA VAL A 11 10.84 -10.84 -6.04
C VAL A 11 10.61 -10.21 -4.68
N ASP A 12 11.46 -9.25 -4.31
CA ASP A 12 11.39 -8.52 -3.04
C ASP A 12 11.35 -9.40 -1.77
N GLY A 13 12.05 -10.55 -1.81
CA GLY A 13 12.08 -11.52 -0.73
C GLY A 13 10.97 -12.58 -0.80
N TYR A 14 10.02 -12.45 -1.71
CA TYR A 14 8.91 -13.40 -1.88
C TYR A 14 9.15 -14.37 -3.02
N ARG A 15 8.72 -15.62 -2.81
CA ARG A 15 8.78 -16.67 -3.81
C ARG A 15 7.54 -16.60 -4.73
N ILE A 16 7.73 -16.20 -5.98
CA ILE A 16 6.67 -15.98 -6.96
C ILE A 16 6.84 -16.97 -8.13
N PRO A 17 5.77 -17.59 -8.66
CA PRO A 17 5.84 -18.38 -9.88
C PRO A 17 6.46 -17.56 -11.03
N ALA A 18 7.42 -18.15 -11.74
CA ALA A 18 8.23 -17.43 -12.73
C ALA A 18 7.40 -16.85 -13.89
N ASP A 19 6.34 -17.55 -14.28
CA ASP A 19 5.36 -17.13 -15.28
C ASP A 19 4.49 -15.93 -14.83
N LYS A 20 4.31 -15.75 -13.52
CA LYS A 20 3.54 -14.63 -12.94
C LYS A 20 4.40 -13.46 -12.47
N ALA A 21 5.72 -13.61 -12.48
CA ALA A 21 6.63 -12.63 -11.90
C ALA A 21 6.55 -11.26 -12.57
N GLU A 22 6.36 -11.20 -13.89
CA GLU A 22 6.23 -9.93 -14.62
C GLU A 22 4.90 -9.22 -14.28
N GLU A 23 3.79 -9.96 -14.29
CA GLU A 23 2.47 -9.43 -13.91
C GLU A 23 2.47 -8.94 -12.46
N TYR A 24 3.11 -9.70 -11.56
CA TYR A 24 3.27 -9.32 -10.17
C TYR A 24 4.02 -7.99 -10.03
N ARG A 25 5.14 -7.81 -10.73
CA ARG A 25 5.91 -6.55 -10.71
C ARG A 25 5.08 -5.35 -11.20
N LYS A 26 4.35 -5.52 -12.32
CA LYS A 26 3.48 -4.47 -12.86
C LYS A 26 2.35 -4.10 -11.90
N THR A 27 1.71 -5.12 -11.32
CA THR A 27 0.63 -4.92 -10.35
C THR A 27 1.16 -4.24 -9.10
N LYS A 28 2.32 -4.66 -8.58
CA LYS A 28 3.00 -4.03 -7.45
C LYS A 28 3.27 -2.55 -7.71
N GLU A 29 3.89 -2.21 -8.83
CA GLU A 29 4.20 -0.82 -9.17
C GLU A 29 2.94 0.04 -9.26
N ARG A 30 1.85 -0.52 -9.81
CA ARG A 30 0.56 0.16 -9.85
C ARG A 30 0.00 0.38 -8.45
N MET A 31 -0.01 -0.65 -7.59
CA MET A 31 -0.53 -0.55 -6.22
C MET A 31 0.28 0.44 -5.38
N GLU A 32 1.61 0.47 -5.55
CA GLU A 32 2.50 1.44 -4.92
C GLU A 32 2.08 2.87 -5.29
N LYS A 33 1.88 3.16 -6.58
CA LYS A 33 1.45 4.49 -7.06
C LYS A 33 0.07 4.89 -6.55
N GLU A 34 -0.89 3.96 -6.52
CA GLU A 34 -2.24 4.24 -6.01
C GLU A 34 -2.22 4.52 -4.50
N ALA A 35 -1.46 3.74 -3.72
CA ALA A 35 -1.27 3.96 -2.29
C ALA A 35 -0.59 5.30 -2.00
N GLU A 36 0.51 5.61 -2.71
CA GLU A 36 1.20 6.89 -2.55
C GLU A 36 0.27 8.07 -2.86
N LYS A 37 -0.49 7.98 -3.95
CA LYS A 37 -1.45 9.02 -4.34
C LYS A 37 -2.53 9.20 -3.29
N PHE A 38 -3.03 8.11 -2.71
CA PHE A 38 -4.04 8.17 -1.66
C PHE A 38 -3.48 8.80 -0.38
N PHE A 39 -2.30 8.37 0.08
CA PHE A 39 -1.67 8.89 1.30
C PHE A 39 -1.30 10.36 1.19
N LYS A 40 -0.86 10.84 0.01
CA LYS A 40 -0.63 12.27 -0.24
C LYS A 40 -1.89 13.13 -0.05
N GLY A 41 -3.08 12.53 0.03
CA GLY A 41 -4.32 13.24 0.34
C GLY A 41 -4.49 13.63 1.81
N PHE A 42 -3.74 13.02 2.74
CA PHE A 42 -3.89 13.30 4.18
C PHE A 42 -2.59 13.15 5.01
N CYS A 43 -1.49 12.74 4.39
CA CYS A 43 -0.15 12.65 5.01
C CYS A 43 0.78 13.70 4.40
N GLU A 44 1.61 14.33 5.22
CA GLU A 44 2.60 15.32 4.78
C GLU A 44 3.83 14.68 4.15
N ILE A 45 4.24 13.52 4.65
CA ILE A 45 5.41 12.80 4.16
C ILE A 45 4.97 11.40 3.77
N VAL A 46 5.25 10.97 2.55
CA VAL A 46 4.97 9.62 2.08
C VAL A 46 6.27 8.99 1.60
N LYS A 47 6.61 7.82 2.13
CA LYS A 47 7.83 7.09 1.80
C LYS A 47 7.54 5.64 1.50
N LYS A 48 8.39 5.04 0.67
CA LYS A 48 8.55 3.60 0.60
C LYS A 48 9.70 3.18 1.50
N GLU A 49 9.43 2.32 2.47
CA GLU A 49 10.44 1.88 3.42
C GLU A 49 10.21 0.43 3.89
N PRO A 50 11.24 -0.24 4.42
CA PRO A 50 11.08 -1.55 5.05
C PRO A 50 10.11 -1.47 6.24
N LEU A 51 9.16 -2.39 6.32
CA LEU A 51 8.28 -2.49 7.49
C LEU A 51 8.95 -3.39 8.52
N LEU A 52 9.28 -2.89 9.71
CA LEU A 52 10.08 -3.62 10.69
C LEU A 52 9.43 -4.91 11.21
N ASP A 53 8.10 -4.99 11.13
CA ASP A 53 7.28 -6.11 11.57
C ASP A 53 6.94 -7.11 10.45
N LEU A 54 7.29 -6.80 9.19
CA LEU A 54 6.95 -7.62 8.03
C LEU A 54 8.17 -7.85 7.13
N LEU A 55 8.13 -8.92 6.34
CA LEU A 55 9.07 -9.04 5.23
C LEU A 55 8.76 -7.92 4.21
N GLY A 56 9.77 -7.38 3.55
CA GLY A 56 9.59 -6.47 2.42
C GLY A 56 9.36 -5.00 2.80
N HIS A 57 8.82 -4.25 1.84
CA HIS A 57 8.60 -2.81 1.95
C HIS A 57 7.10 -2.50 2.01
N GLY A 58 6.77 -1.33 2.55
CA GLY A 58 5.45 -0.74 2.48
C GLY A 58 5.51 0.70 2.00
N VAL A 59 4.35 1.23 1.61
CA VAL A 59 4.15 2.68 1.52
C VAL A 59 3.68 3.14 2.89
N VAL A 60 4.33 4.16 3.43
CA VAL A 60 4.05 4.70 4.77
C VAL A 60 3.87 6.21 4.69
N GLY A 61 2.79 6.69 5.30
CA GLY A 61 2.42 8.09 5.40
C GLY A 61 2.60 8.62 6.82
N TYR A 62 3.25 9.77 6.95
CA TYR A 62 3.53 10.44 8.21
C TYR A 62 2.94 11.83 8.27
N SER A 63 2.70 12.27 9.49
CA SER A 63 2.44 13.67 9.80
C SER A 63 3.71 14.52 9.63
N SER A 64 3.54 15.85 9.65
CA SER A 64 4.68 16.79 9.66
C SER A 64 5.64 16.62 10.84
N THR A 65 5.20 16.02 11.96
CA THR A 65 6.05 15.77 13.15
C THR A 65 6.74 14.42 13.10
N GLY A 66 6.49 13.61 12.06
CA GLY A 66 7.06 12.27 11.91
C GLY A 66 6.22 11.17 12.56
N GLU A 67 5.02 11.47 13.06
CA GLU A 67 4.08 10.44 13.52
C GLU A 67 3.57 9.64 12.33
N GLN A 68 3.61 8.31 12.41
CA GLN A 68 3.07 7.45 11.36
C GLN A 68 1.54 7.49 11.42
N LEU A 69 0.91 7.96 10.34
CA LEU A 69 -0.55 8.01 10.22
C LEU A 69 -1.04 6.71 9.59
N ALA A 70 -0.58 6.37 8.39
CA ALA A 70 -1.06 5.21 7.66
C ALA A 70 0.09 4.42 7.04
N ARG A 71 -0.12 3.12 6.82
CA ARG A 71 0.78 2.26 6.06
C ARG A 71 0.01 1.21 5.26
N ILE A 72 0.66 0.68 4.23
CA ILE A 72 0.19 -0.50 3.50
C ILE A 72 1.41 -1.31 3.07
N SER A 73 1.40 -2.63 3.31
CA SER A 73 2.48 -3.51 2.87
C SER A 73 2.42 -3.72 1.36
N LEU A 74 3.59 -3.92 0.74
CA LEU A 74 3.70 -4.30 -0.67
C LEU A 74 4.07 -5.77 -0.81
N ASP A 75 3.53 -6.60 0.09
CA ASP A 75 3.66 -8.05 0.01
C ASP A 75 2.67 -8.63 -1.02
N PRO A 76 2.88 -9.87 -1.49
CA PRO A 76 2.02 -10.46 -2.52
C PRO A 76 0.55 -10.61 -2.15
N PHE A 77 0.23 -10.83 -0.88
CA PHE A 77 -1.16 -10.96 -0.44
C PHE A 77 -1.83 -9.59 -0.46
N GLU A 78 -1.17 -8.58 0.09
CA GLU A 78 -1.69 -7.21 0.13
C GLU A 78 -1.86 -6.64 -1.27
N ILE A 79 -0.86 -6.81 -2.15
CA ILE A 79 -0.94 -6.37 -3.55
C ILE A 79 -2.13 -7.03 -4.27
N SER A 80 -2.34 -8.33 -4.05
CA SER A 80 -3.46 -9.05 -4.65
C SER A 80 -4.81 -8.50 -4.15
N ALA A 81 -4.94 -8.31 -2.84
CA ALA A 81 -6.15 -7.76 -2.23
C ALA A 81 -6.44 -6.33 -2.70
N MET A 82 -5.44 -5.46 -2.75
CA MET A 82 -5.53 -4.11 -3.29
C MET A 82 -5.95 -4.12 -4.77
N ASN A 83 -5.39 -5.01 -5.59
CA ASN A 83 -5.74 -5.09 -7.01
C ASN A 83 -7.21 -5.53 -7.20
N VAL A 84 -7.70 -6.47 -6.39
CA VAL A 84 -9.12 -6.85 -6.36
C VAL A 84 -10.00 -5.69 -5.91
N ALA A 85 -9.59 -4.97 -4.85
CA ALA A 85 -10.32 -3.81 -4.35
C ALA A 85 -10.39 -2.69 -5.40
N LEU A 86 -9.28 -2.44 -6.12
CA LEU A 86 -9.23 -1.47 -7.21
C LEU A 86 -10.19 -1.84 -8.35
N GLY A 87 -10.22 -3.12 -8.76
CA GLY A 87 -11.16 -3.62 -9.76
C GLY A 87 -12.63 -3.46 -9.37
N ARG A 88 -12.91 -3.33 -8.07
CA ARG A 88 -14.26 -3.09 -7.51
C ARG A 88 -14.51 -1.62 -7.17
N ASN A 89 -13.58 -0.72 -7.47
CA ASN A 89 -13.60 0.68 -7.08
C ASN A 89 -13.73 0.89 -5.55
N LYS A 90 -13.11 0.00 -4.77
CA LYS A 90 -13.13 -0.02 -3.29
C LYS A 90 -11.73 0.07 -2.66
N LEU A 91 -10.74 0.54 -3.42
CA LEU A 91 -9.34 0.56 -2.95
C LEU A 91 -9.16 1.49 -1.74
N LYS A 92 -9.85 2.63 -1.71
CA LYS A 92 -9.74 3.60 -0.60
C LYS A 92 -10.29 2.99 0.69
N GLU A 93 -11.48 2.41 0.62
CA GLU A 93 -12.16 1.75 1.73
C GLU A 93 -11.32 0.59 2.26
N TYR A 94 -10.70 -0.17 1.35
CA TYR A 94 -9.77 -1.22 1.71
C TYR A 94 -8.58 -0.68 2.50
N ILE A 95 -7.86 0.32 1.97
CA ILE A 95 -6.69 0.91 2.64
C ILE A 95 -7.06 1.58 3.98
N LEU A 96 -8.22 2.21 4.09
CA LEU A 96 -8.70 2.77 5.36
C LEU A 96 -8.96 1.67 6.39
N ALA A 97 -9.64 0.60 5.98
CA ALA A 97 -9.94 -0.52 6.86
C ALA A 97 -8.67 -1.24 7.37
N THR A 98 -7.64 -1.40 6.52
CA THR A 98 -6.36 -2.01 6.95
C THR A 98 -5.60 -1.14 7.95
N ASN A 99 -5.87 0.17 7.98
CA ASN A 99 -5.31 1.11 8.95
C ASN A 99 -6.23 1.33 10.17
N GLY A 100 -7.34 0.58 10.27
CA GLY A 100 -8.29 0.70 11.38
C GLY A 100 -9.14 1.98 11.34
N TYR A 101 -9.22 2.64 10.19
CA TYR A 101 -10.02 3.85 10.02
C TYR A 101 -11.43 3.51 9.56
N ASP A 102 -12.39 4.06 10.30
CA ASP A 102 -13.74 4.28 9.78
C ASP A 102 -13.82 5.64 9.06
N GLU A 103 -15.00 5.94 8.51
CA GLU A 103 -15.24 7.21 7.80
C GLU A 103 -15.04 8.41 8.72
N TYR A 104 -15.42 8.32 9.99
CA TYR A 104 -15.30 9.43 10.92
C TYR A 104 -13.82 9.76 11.21
N ALA A 105 -13.01 8.75 11.50
CA ALA A 105 -11.58 8.90 11.71
C ALA A 105 -10.88 9.49 10.48
N TYR A 106 -11.26 9.01 9.28
CA TYR A 106 -10.71 9.54 8.04
C TYR A 106 -11.07 11.02 7.82
N GLN A 107 -12.31 11.43 8.10
CA GLN A 107 -12.69 12.84 8.02
C GLN A 107 -11.93 13.73 9.01
N GLN A 108 -11.58 13.22 10.20
CA GLN A 108 -10.72 13.97 11.13
C GLN A 108 -9.31 14.15 10.55
N LEU A 109 -8.70 13.10 10.00
CA LEU A 109 -7.38 13.20 9.35
C LEU A 109 -7.37 14.25 8.24
N LEU A 110 -8.40 14.26 7.38
CA LEU A 110 -8.53 15.26 6.31
C LEU A 110 -8.68 16.67 6.85
N LYS A 111 -9.46 16.85 7.93
CA LYS A 111 -9.66 18.16 8.56
C LYS A 111 -8.35 18.69 9.14
N GLU A 112 -7.62 17.85 9.87
CA GLU A 112 -6.34 18.25 10.45
C GLU A 112 -5.30 18.58 9.37
N TYR A 113 -5.24 17.76 8.31
CA TYR A 113 -4.35 18.01 7.17
C TYR A 113 -4.64 19.38 6.53
N LYS A 114 -5.92 19.72 6.30
CA LYS A 114 -6.33 21.03 5.78
C LYS A 114 -5.92 22.17 6.70
N ILE A 115 -6.20 22.07 8.00
CA ILE A 115 -5.85 23.10 8.98
C ILE A 115 -4.34 23.37 8.97
N ARG A 116 -3.51 22.33 8.82
CA ARG A 116 -2.04 22.48 8.74
C ARG A 116 -1.55 23.13 7.44
N HIS A 117 -2.35 23.10 6.37
CA HIS A 117 -2.00 23.68 5.06
C HIS A 117 -2.62 25.07 4.82
N GLU A 118 -3.74 25.39 5.45
CA GLU A 118 -4.36 26.73 5.40
C GLU A 118 -3.61 27.75 6.28
N ASN A 119 -2.91 27.28 7.31
CA ASN A 119 -2.13 28.13 8.22
C ASN A 119 -0.66 28.30 7.81
N LYS A 120 -0.28 27.92 6.58
CA LYS A 120 1.06 28.10 5.99
C LYS A 120 1.03 29.15 4.89
#